data_AF-A0A4Q2YQQ2-F1
#
_entry.id   AF-A0A4Q2YQQ2-F1
#
_cell.length_a   1.000
_cell.length_b   1.000
_cell.length_c   1.000
_cell.angle_alpha   90.00
_cell.angle_beta   90.00
_cell.angle_gamma   90.00
#
_symmetry.space_group_name_H-M   'P 1'
#
loop_
_entity.id
_entity.type
_entity.pdbx_description
1 polymer ?
#
loop_
_entity_poly.entity_id
_entity_poly.type
_entity_poly.pdbx_seq_one_letter_code
_entity_poly.pdbx_strand_id
1 'polypeptide(L)'
;MLAVRSSNLKWRASPLGREVVADPVRDSILQRFRLSEECPADWPDDWKPDCAAQVRRESTIHRLSSASTGKTICLKIINRPARKVPDSKRLYAALAHYHARSDRDQGYTVPQPFGCFPDQGAVIMEWVEGKTFSQLLKKGQLSTRKRHENIRRVAGWLRWFHHQSEMGSQDMGDGVQLATIVKVLEDHPGAGLHKAATSHDPLLRRCIAQAERHAWILRGVEIDSATLHGDFKPTNLVFSDSGAIVGID
;
A
#
# COMPACT_ATOMS: atom_id res chain seq x y z
N MET A 1 18.65 14.17 -4.47
CA MET A 1 17.37 14.34 -3.77
C MET A 1 16.24 13.99 -4.74
N LEU A 2 15.79 12.72 -4.75
CA LEU A 2 14.67 12.28 -5.60
C LEU A 2 13.38 12.88 -5.03
N ALA A 3 13.01 14.06 -5.52
CA ALA A 3 11.75 14.68 -5.19
C ALA A 3 10.61 13.82 -5.77
N VAL A 4 10.03 12.96 -4.94
CA VAL A 4 8.76 12.31 -5.25
C VAL A 4 7.75 13.42 -5.48
N ARG A 5 7.33 13.61 -6.73
CA ARG A 5 6.37 14.66 -7.10
C ARG A 5 5.12 14.51 -6.23
N SER A 6 4.80 15.56 -5.47
CA SER A 6 3.65 15.60 -4.57
C SER A 6 2.29 15.38 -5.26
N SER A 7 2.26 15.41 -6.60
CA SER A 7 1.10 15.08 -7.43
C SER A 7 0.70 13.60 -7.37
N ASN A 8 1.61 12.68 -7.04
CA ASN A 8 1.32 11.24 -6.98
C ASN A 8 0.69 10.80 -5.63
N LEU A 9 0.61 11.72 -4.67
CA LEU A 9 0.46 11.41 -3.25
C LEU A 9 -0.68 12.15 -2.56
N LYS A 10 -1.41 13.00 -3.29
CA LYS A 10 -2.60 13.63 -2.73
C LYS A 10 -3.79 12.73 -3.06
N TRP A 11 -4.31 12.06 -2.03
CA TRP A 11 -5.75 11.90 -1.88
C TRP A 11 -6.35 13.31 -1.81
N ARG A 12 -6.40 14.00 -2.94
CA ARG A 12 -7.40 15.04 -3.10
C ARG A 12 -8.69 14.23 -3.21
N ALA A 13 -9.71 14.59 -2.44
CA ALA A 13 -11.06 14.43 -2.97
C ALA A 13 -10.94 14.92 -4.43
N SER A 14 -11.09 14.00 -5.39
CA SER A 14 -10.96 14.36 -6.81
C SER A 14 -11.78 15.64 -6.97
N PRO A 15 -11.25 16.71 -7.58
CA PRO A 15 -12.01 17.93 -7.71
C PRO A 15 -13.37 17.53 -8.27
N LEU A 16 -14.42 17.75 -7.48
CA LEU A 16 -15.80 17.53 -7.89
C LEU A 16 -15.92 18.20 -9.27
N GLY A 17 -16.17 17.41 -10.31
CA GLY A 17 -16.27 17.92 -11.69
C GLY A 17 -15.23 17.45 -12.71
N ARG A 18 -14.32 16.50 -12.41
CA ARG A 18 -13.68 15.74 -13.51
C ARG A 18 -14.65 14.72 -14.07
N GLU A 19 -14.83 14.77 -15.39
CA GLU A 19 -15.70 13.85 -16.12
C GLU A 19 -15.28 12.39 -15.86
N VAL A 20 -16.26 11.58 -15.49
CA VAL A 20 -16.07 10.14 -15.31
C VAL A 20 -15.91 9.53 -16.70
N VAL A 21 -14.70 9.11 -17.01
CA VAL A 21 -14.44 8.36 -18.24
C VAL A 21 -14.88 6.90 -18.04
N ALA A 22 -15.55 6.34 -19.04
CA ALA A 22 -15.88 4.92 -19.06
C ALA A 22 -14.60 4.07 -18.99
N ASP A 23 -14.63 3.04 -18.16
CA ASP A 23 -13.51 2.10 -18.02
C ASP A 23 -14.04 0.67 -18.21
N PRO A 24 -13.92 0.10 -19.43
CA PRO A 24 -14.41 -1.24 -19.71
C PRO A 24 -13.76 -2.32 -18.85
N VAL A 25 -12.53 -2.10 -18.37
CA VAL A 25 -11.83 -3.06 -17.51
C VAL A 25 -12.49 -3.09 -16.14
N ARG A 26 -12.81 -1.92 -15.56
CA ARG A 26 -13.60 -1.83 -14.32
C ARG A 26 -14.93 -2.57 -14.47
N ASP A 27 -15.68 -2.26 -15.52
CA ASP A 27 -17.04 -2.80 -15.71
C ASP A 27 -17.00 -4.33 -15.88
N SER A 28 -16.03 -4.84 -16.64
CA SER A 28 -15.77 -6.27 -16.79
C SER A 28 -15.42 -6.95 -15.45
N ILE A 29 -14.59 -6.31 -14.62
CA ILE A 29 -14.23 -6.85 -13.29
C ILE A 29 -15.45 -6.94 -12.38
N LEU A 30 -16.27 -5.88 -12.32
CA LEU A 30 -17.47 -5.87 -11.47
C LEU A 30 -18.49 -6.94 -11.92
N GLN A 31 -18.69 -7.09 -13.22
CA GLN A 31 -19.55 -8.14 -13.77
C GLN A 31 -19.03 -9.54 -13.44
N ARG A 32 -17.71 -9.78 -13.59
CA ARG A 32 -17.10 -11.06 -13.21
C ARG A 32 -17.19 -11.33 -11.73
N PHE A 33 -17.01 -10.32 -10.89
CA PHE A 33 -17.16 -10.45 -9.44
C PHE A 33 -18.57 -10.84 -9.07
N ARG A 34 -19.59 -10.22 -9.68
CA ARG A 34 -20.99 -10.57 -9.44
C ARG A 34 -21.32 -12.03 -9.74
N LEU A 35 -20.62 -12.63 -10.70
CA LEU A 35 -20.80 -14.04 -11.08
C LEU A 35 -19.90 -15.01 -10.29
N SER A 36 -19.03 -14.51 -9.41
CA SER A 36 -18.10 -15.33 -8.64
C SER A 36 -18.73 -15.84 -7.33
N GLU A 37 -18.27 -17.00 -6.86
CA GLU A 37 -18.69 -17.58 -5.58
C GLU A 37 -18.26 -16.74 -4.37
N GLU A 38 -17.23 -15.90 -4.52
CA GLU A 38 -16.76 -14.97 -3.49
C GLU A 38 -17.69 -13.76 -3.31
N CYS A 39 -18.62 -13.52 -4.24
CA CYS A 39 -19.52 -12.37 -4.19
C CYS A 39 -20.56 -12.53 -3.07
N PRO A 40 -20.66 -11.58 -2.13
CA PRO A 40 -21.72 -11.60 -1.13
C PRO A 40 -23.11 -11.61 -1.79
N ALA A 41 -24.05 -12.35 -1.21
CA ALA A 41 -25.42 -12.41 -1.73
C ALA A 41 -26.10 -11.03 -1.77
N ASP A 42 -25.76 -10.15 -0.82
CA ASP A 42 -26.25 -8.76 -0.72
C ASP A 42 -25.43 -7.76 -1.56
N TRP A 43 -24.54 -8.24 -2.44
CA TRP A 43 -23.74 -7.35 -3.29
C TRP A 43 -24.62 -6.57 -4.28
N PRO A 44 -24.57 -5.24 -4.29
CA PRO A 44 -25.42 -4.44 -5.15
C PRO A 44 -24.90 -4.41 -6.59
N ASP A 45 -25.82 -4.25 -7.55
CA ASP A 45 -25.51 -4.18 -8.98
C ASP A 45 -25.32 -2.73 -9.50
N ASP A 46 -25.51 -1.73 -8.64
CA ASP A 46 -25.55 -0.31 -9.00
C ASP A 46 -24.24 0.45 -8.69
N TRP A 47 -23.10 -0.24 -8.63
CA TRP A 47 -21.80 0.38 -8.38
C TRP A 47 -21.45 1.42 -9.45
N LYS A 48 -21.24 2.66 -9.02
CA LYS A 48 -20.89 3.78 -9.89
C LYS A 48 -19.65 4.51 -9.37
N PRO A 49 -18.77 4.98 -10.26
CA PRO A 49 -17.63 5.80 -9.87
C PRO A 49 -18.07 7.14 -9.30
N ASP A 50 -17.58 7.47 -8.10
CA ASP A 50 -17.83 8.76 -7.46
C ASP A 50 -17.07 9.90 -8.13
N CYS A 51 -15.93 9.55 -8.73
CA CYS A 51 -15.03 10.49 -9.36
C CYS A 51 -14.15 9.81 -10.42
N ALA A 52 -13.44 10.62 -11.20
CA ALA A 52 -12.43 10.13 -12.12
C ALA A 52 -11.38 9.28 -11.39
N ALA A 53 -10.99 8.17 -12.02
CA ALA A 53 -10.04 7.22 -11.47
C ALA A 53 -8.69 7.89 -11.17
N GLN A 54 -8.06 7.48 -10.06
CA GLN A 54 -6.72 7.93 -9.70
C GLN A 54 -5.68 7.07 -10.43
N VAL A 55 -5.21 7.56 -11.57
CA VAL A 55 -4.14 6.90 -12.34
C VAL A 55 -2.79 7.22 -11.73
N ARG A 56 -2.08 6.19 -11.25
CA ARG A 56 -0.68 6.26 -10.77
C ARG A 56 0.21 5.44 -11.69
N ARG A 57 1.53 5.56 -11.50
CA ARG A 57 2.53 4.79 -12.26
C ARG A 57 2.29 3.28 -12.16
N GLU A 58 2.04 2.78 -10.95
CA GLU A 58 1.93 1.33 -10.69
C GLU A 58 0.49 0.82 -10.73
N SER A 59 -0.50 1.69 -10.51
CA SER A 59 -1.89 1.27 -10.38
C SER A 59 -2.89 2.37 -10.72
N THR A 60 -4.09 1.96 -11.12
CA THR A 60 -5.27 2.82 -11.23
C THR A 60 -6.24 2.46 -10.10
N ILE A 61 -6.75 3.47 -9.39
CA ILE A 61 -7.65 3.28 -8.24
C ILE A 61 -8.99 3.93 -8.54
N HIS A 62 -10.07 3.15 -8.44
CA HIS A 62 -11.44 3.62 -8.54
C HIS A 62 -12.10 3.61 -7.16
N ARG A 63 -12.81 4.69 -6.84
CA ARG A 63 -13.78 4.74 -5.74
C ARG A 63 -15.16 4.56 -6.34
N LEU A 64 -15.88 3.54 -5.91
CA LEU A 64 -17.21 3.22 -6.41
C LEU A 64 -18.20 3.25 -5.26
N SER A 65 -19.35 3.90 -5.42
CA SER A 65 -20.45 3.86 -4.46
C SER A 65 -21.67 3.17 -5.05
N SER A 66 -22.49 2.63 -4.16
CA SER A 66 -23.80 2.06 -4.46
C SER A 66 -24.87 2.96 -3.85
N ALA A 67 -25.81 3.44 -4.67
CA ALA A 67 -26.90 4.29 -4.18
C ALA A 67 -27.90 3.48 -3.35
N SER A 68 -28.12 2.21 -3.71
CA SER A 68 -29.04 1.31 -3.01
C SER A 68 -28.59 0.95 -1.60
N THR A 69 -27.27 0.85 -1.35
CA THR A 69 -26.73 0.43 -0.03
C THR A 69 -26.02 1.55 0.72
N GLY A 70 -25.67 2.65 0.05
CA GLY A 70 -24.83 3.71 0.60
C GLY A 70 -23.38 3.28 0.88
N LYS A 71 -22.98 2.06 0.47
CA LYS A 71 -21.63 1.53 0.66
C LYS A 71 -20.67 2.09 -0.40
N THR A 72 -19.38 2.10 -0.07
CA THR A 72 -18.29 2.50 -0.97
C THR A 72 -17.21 1.42 -1.02
N ILE A 73 -16.69 1.13 -2.20
CA ILE A 73 -15.60 0.18 -2.44
C ILE A 73 -14.44 0.81 -3.21
N CYS A 74 -13.28 0.20 -3.07
CA CYS A 74 -12.07 0.49 -3.79
C CYS A 74 -11.79 -0.62 -4.80
N LEU A 75 -11.65 -0.27 -6.08
CA LEU A 75 -11.09 -1.17 -7.09
C LEU A 75 -9.69 -0.67 -7.47
N LYS A 76 -8.67 -1.47 -7.18
CA LYS A 76 -7.28 -1.20 -7.57
C LYS A 76 -6.86 -2.12 -8.70
N ILE A 77 -6.39 -1.54 -9.80
CA ILE A 77 -5.92 -2.24 -11.00
C ILE A 77 -4.42 -1.97 -11.16
N ILE A 78 -3.60 -3.02 -11.24
CA ILE A 78 -2.16 -2.92 -11.46
C ILE A 78 -1.88 -2.59 -12.93
N ASN A 79 -1.16 -1.49 -13.18
CA ASN A 79 -0.93 -0.96 -14.52
C ASN A 79 0.23 -1.67 -15.25
N ARG A 80 1.20 -2.25 -14.52
CA ARG A 80 2.36 -2.91 -15.12
C ARG A 80 2.02 -4.36 -15.54
N PRO A 81 2.03 -4.70 -16.85
CA PRO A 81 1.60 -6.02 -17.32
C PRO A 81 2.33 -7.19 -16.64
N ALA A 82 3.66 -7.12 -16.55
CA ALA A 82 4.49 -8.16 -15.94
C ALA A 82 4.24 -8.35 -14.42
N ARG A 83 3.59 -7.38 -13.76
CA ARG A 83 3.32 -7.42 -12.33
C ARG A 83 1.86 -7.69 -11.98
N LYS A 84 0.94 -7.68 -12.96
CA LYS A 84 -0.51 -7.83 -12.72
C LYS A 84 -0.85 -9.02 -11.83
N VAL A 85 -0.49 -10.22 -12.28
CA VAL A 85 -0.78 -11.48 -11.58
C VAL A 85 -0.06 -11.56 -10.22
N PRO A 86 1.28 -11.42 -10.12
CA PRO A 86 1.95 -11.60 -8.84
C PRO A 86 1.57 -10.53 -7.81
N ASP A 87 1.43 -9.26 -8.20
CA ASP A 87 1.13 -8.18 -7.25
C ASP A 87 -0.31 -8.25 -6.74
N SER A 88 -1.29 -8.51 -7.60
CA SER A 88 -2.69 -8.59 -7.19
C SER A 88 -2.93 -9.76 -6.23
N LYS A 89 -2.35 -10.94 -6.51
CA LYS A 89 -2.37 -12.10 -5.61
C LYS A 89 -1.73 -11.78 -4.27
N ARG A 90 -0.52 -11.19 -4.28
CA ARG A 90 0.19 -10.83 -3.05
C ARG A 90 -0.58 -9.81 -2.22
N LEU A 91 -1.14 -8.78 -2.87
CA LEU A 91 -1.94 -7.76 -2.20
C LEU A 91 -3.20 -8.35 -1.57
N TYR A 92 -3.97 -9.13 -2.33
CA TYR A 92 -5.20 -9.76 -1.81
C TYR A 92 -4.90 -10.72 -0.65
N ALA A 93 -3.87 -11.57 -0.79
CA ALA A 93 -3.47 -12.49 0.26
C ALA A 93 -3.03 -11.77 1.54
N ALA A 94 -2.26 -10.67 1.40
CA ALA A 94 -1.88 -9.85 2.55
C ALA A 94 -3.10 -9.20 3.21
N LEU A 95 -4.00 -8.59 2.42
CA LEU A 95 -5.23 -8.00 2.95
C LEU A 95 -6.07 -9.05 3.69
N ALA A 96 -6.28 -10.24 3.11
CA ALA A 96 -7.04 -11.30 3.74
C ALA A 96 -6.40 -11.76 5.05
N HIS A 97 -5.07 -11.98 5.05
CA HIS A 97 -4.31 -12.39 6.23
C HIS A 97 -4.44 -11.39 7.39
N TYR A 98 -4.19 -10.11 7.12
CA TYR A 98 -4.18 -9.08 8.16
C TYR A 98 -5.60 -8.67 8.56
N HIS A 99 -6.56 -8.66 7.63
CA HIS A 99 -7.94 -8.32 7.94
C HIS A 99 -8.61 -9.34 8.84
N ALA A 100 -8.36 -10.64 8.60
CA ALA A 100 -8.87 -11.71 9.46
C ALA A 100 -8.33 -11.64 10.90
N ARG A 101 -7.22 -10.91 11.11
CA ARG A 101 -6.57 -10.68 12.41
C ARG A 101 -6.70 -9.23 12.89
N SER A 102 -7.52 -8.44 12.23
CA SER A 102 -7.80 -7.07 12.63
C SER A 102 -8.47 -7.06 13.99
N ASP A 103 -7.93 -6.24 14.87
CA ASP A 103 -8.54 -5.91 16.14
C ASP A 103 -9.14 -4.51 16.00
N ARG A 104 -10.39 -4.46 15.50
CA ARG A 104 -11.10 -3.19 15.33
C ARG A 104 -11.37 -2.51 16.67
N ASP A 105 -11.38 -3.26 17.79
CA ASP A 105 -11.55 -2.72 19.14
C ASP A 105 -10.29 -2.00 19.61
N GLN A 106 -9.11 -2.52 19.29
CA GLN A 106 -7.83 -1.80 19.44
C GLN A 106 -7.63 -0.70 18.40
N GLY A 107 -8.51 -0.61 17.40
CA GLY A 107 -8.51 0.43 16.39
C GLY A 107 -7.38 0.31 15.38
N TYR A 108 -6.90 -0.91 15.08
CA TYR A 108 -5.88 -1.16 14.06
C TYR A 108 -6.36 -2.19 13.05
N THR A 109 -6.29 -1.87 11.75
CA THR A 109 -6.78 -2.78 10.69
C THR A 109 -6.11 -2.49 9.34
N VAL A 110 -6.45 -3.32 8.36
CA VAL A 110 -6.30 -3.08 6.91
C VAL A 110 -7.70 -3.10 6.25
N PRO A 111 -7.86 -2.62 5.00
CA PRO A 111 -9.11 -2.72 4.27
C PRO A 111 -9.62 -4.16 4.16
N GLN A 112 -10.92 -4.36 4.30
CA GLN A 112 -11.54 -5.66 4.01
C GLN A 112 -11.36 -6.01 2.52
N PRO A 113 -10.76 -7.14 2.16
CA PRO A 113 -10.76 -7.61 0.78
C PRO A 113 -12.12 -8.21 0.42
N PHE A 114 -12.58 -7.97 -0.81
CA PHE A 114 -13.82 -8.55 -1.34
C PHE A 114 -13.56 -9.57 -2.46
N GLY A 115 -12.58 -9.31 -3.34
CA GLY A 115 -12.24 -10.26 -4.41
C GLY A 115 -10.95 -9.91 -5.15
N CYS A 116 -10.41 -10.89 -5.89
CA CYS A 116 -9.18 -10.74 -6.68
C CYS A 116 -9.34 -11.30 -8.10
N PHE A 117 -8.86 -10.55 -9.10
CA PHE A 117 -8.83 -10.95 -10.51
C PHE A 117 -7.39 -10.87 -11.03
N PRO A 118 -6.56 -11.91 -10.82
CA PRO A 118 -5.13 -11.83 -11.10
C PRO A 118 -4.77 -11.60 -12.56
N ASP A 119 -5.54 -12.19 -13.48
CA ASP A 119 -5.42 -12.02 -14.93
C ASP A 119 -5.61 -10.57 -15.37
N GLN A 120 -6.51 -9.85 -14.69
CA GLN A 120 -6.72 -8.41 -14.91
C GLN A 120 -5.84 -7.54 -14.00
N GLY A 121 -5.13 -8.15 -13.05
CA GLY A 121 -4.30 -7.48 -12.05
C GLY A 121 -5.12 -6.64 -11.09
N ALA A 122 -6.31 -7.09 -10.69
CA ALA A 122 -7.25 -6.29 -9.93
C ALA A 122 -7.57 -6.87 -8.54
N VAL A 123 -7.82 -5.97 -7.60
CA VAL A 123 -8.28 -6.28 -6.24
C VAL A 123 -9.44 -5.34 -5.88
N ILE A 124 -10.53 -5.91 -5.38
CA ILE A 124 -11.69 -5.19 -4.83
C ILE A 124 -11.58 -5.24 -3.30
N MET A 125 -11.69 -4.09 -2.64
CA MET A 125 -11.57 -3.97 -1.19
C MET A 125 -12.40 -2.81 -0.63
N GLU A 126 -12.53 -2.73 0.69
CA GLU A 126 -13.15 -1.63 1.43
C GLU A 126 -12.52 -0.29 1.03
N TRP A 127 -13.38 0.69 0.74
CA TRP A 127 -12.93 2.07 0.70
C TRP A 127 -12.93 2.64 2.12
N VAL A 128 -11.76 3.04 2.61
CA VAL A 128 -11.61 3.56 3.97
C VAL A 128 -11.86 5.07 3.97
N GLU A 129 -12.99 5.49 4.55
CA GLU A 129 -13.27 6.90 4.78
C GLU A 129 -12.41 7.46 5.91
N GLY A 130 -11.88 8.67 5.72
CA GLY A 130 -11.11 9.38 6.73
C GLY A 130 -10.02 10.29 6.18
N LYS A 131 -9.02 10.57 7.02
CA LYS A 131 -7.89 11.46 6.68
C LYS A 131 -6.58 10.70 6.70
N THR A 132 -5.76 10.89 5.67
CA THR A 132 -4.40 10.36 5.67
C THR A 132 -3.55 11.01 6.76
N PHE A 133 -2.59 10.27 7.32
CA PHE A 133 -1.67 10.81 8.32
C PHE A 133 -0.89 12.02 7.77
N SER A 134 -0.54 12.01 6.49
CA SER A 134 0.09 13.16 5.80
C SER A 134 -0.77 14.44 5.87
N GLN A 135 -2.09 14.33 5.68
CA GLN A 135 -3.00 15.48 5.81
C GLN A 135 -3.05 16.00 7.25
N LEU A 136 -3.05 15.09 8.24
CA LEU A 136 -3.03 15.47 9.65
C LEU A 136 -1.71 16.15 10.05
N LEU A 137 -0.57 15.67 9.57
CA LEU A 137 0.73 16.29 9.81
C LEU A 137 0.83 17.70 9.24
N LYS A 138 0.17 17.98 8.10
CA LYS A 138 0.13 19.32 7.49
C LYS A 138 -0.78 20.28 8.23
N LYS A 139 -1.97 19.82 8.68
CA LYS A 139 -2.93 20.68 9.40
C LYS A 139 -2.53 20.92 10.85
N GLY A 140 -1.88 19.95 11.49
CA GLY A 140 -1.51 19.99 12.92
C GLY A 140 -0.11 20.53 13.22
N GLN A 141 0.51 21.28 12.30
CA GLN A 141 1.91 21.73 12.44
C GLN A 141 2.18 22.51 13.74
N LEU A 142 1.15 23.16 14.31
CA LEU A 142 1.28 24.03 15.48
C LEU A 142 1.12 23.32 16.83
N SER A 143 0.60 22.09 16.89
CA SER A 143 0.42 21.36 18.16
C SER A 143 1.33 20.15 18.25
N THR A 144 2.49 20.34 18.88
CA THR A 144 3.47 19.28 19.14
C THR A 144 2.84 18.09 19.88
N ARG A 145 1.96 18.34 20.86
CA ARG A 145 1.26 17.29 21.61
C ARG A 145 0.40 16.42 20.68
N LYS A 146 -0.46 17.05 19.86
CA LYS A 146 -1.36 16.29 18.96
C LYS A 146 -0.59 15.52 17.89
N ARG A 147 0.51 16.10 17.40
CA ARG A 147 1.41 15.42 16.48
C ARG A 147 2.01 14.17 17.10
N HIS A 148 2.54 14.26 18.33
CA HIS A 148 3.08 13.09 19.05
C HIS A 148 2.01 12.02 19.33
N GLU A 149 0.78 12.41 19.69
CA GLU A 149 -0.33 11.47 19.83
C GLU A 149 -0.59 10.71 18.52
N ASN A 150 -0.68 11.40 17.38
CA ASN A 150 -0.91 10.76 16.09
C ASN A 150 0.26 9.86 15.68
N ILE A 151 1.51 10.26 15.95
CA ILE A 151 2.69 9.42 15.73
C ILE A 151 2.61 8.14 16.55
N ARG A 152 2.25 8.23 17.84
CA ARG A 152 2.10 7.05 18.71
C ARG A 152 1.04 6.10 18.19
N ARG A 153 -0.09 6.62 17.69
CA ARG A 153 -1.16 5.79 17.10
C ARG A 153 -0.69 5.05 15.84
N VAL A 154 0.04 5.73 14.96
CA VAL A 154 0.61 5.13 13.74
C VAL A 154 1.72 4.13 14.07
N ALA A 155 2.54 4.41 15.09
CA ALA A 155 3.54 3.45 15.59
C ALA A 155 2.86 2.22 16.23
N GLY A 156 1.74 2.42 16.94
CA GLY A 156 0.91 1.35 17.47
C GLY A 156 0.35 0.45 16.37
N TRP A 157 -0.14 1.04 15.27
CA TRP A 157 -0.54 0.27 14.09
C TRP A 157 0.62 -0.54 13.50
N LEU A 158 1.82 0.04 13.37
CA LEU A 158 2.99 -0.69 12.83
C LEU A 158 3.40 -1.84 13.76
N ARG A 159 3.35 -1.62 15.07
CA ARG A 159 3.60 -2.68 16.06
C ARG A 159 2.57 -3.81 15.93
N TRP A 160 1.28 -3.47 15.83
CA TRP A 160 0.21 -4.44 15.58
C TRP A 160 0.50 -5.22 14.30
N PHE A 161 0.80 -4.54 13.18
CA PHE A 161 1.07 -5.17 11.90
C PHE A 161 2.24 -6.18 11.97
N HIS A 162 3.37 -5.79 12.59
CA HIS A 162 4.50 -6.71 12.78
C HIS A 162 4.13 -7.89 13.69
N HIS A 163 3.31 -7.67 14.72
CA HIS A 163 2.89 -8.75 15.62
C HIS A 163 1.94 -9.76 14.95
N GLN A 164 1.17 -9.33 13.95
CA GLN A 164 0.33 -10.22 13.14
C GLN A 164 1.11 -10.92 12.02
N SER A 165 2.38 -10.58 11.82
CA SER A 165 3.25 -11.31 10.91
C SER A 165 3.79 -12.57 11.59
N GLU A 166 4.11 -13.59 10.79
CA GLU A 166 4.82 -14.77 11.27
C GLU A 166 6.23 -14.34 11.70
N MET A 167 6.40 -14.03 12.99
CA MET A 167 7.70 -13.70 13.54
C MET A 167 8.56 -14.95 13.53
N GLY A 168 9.75 -14.84 12.95
CA GLY A 168 10.75 -15.90 12.95
C GLY A 168 12.10 -15.33 13.31
N SER A 169 12.90 -16.11 14.04
CA SER A 169 14.33 -15.81 14.18
C SER A 169 14.99 -16.09 12.84
N GLN A 170 15.70 -15.10 12.29
CA GLN A 170 16.52 -15.27 11.11
C GLN A 170 17.94 -14.82 11.41
N ASP A 171 18.91 -15.62 10.97
CA ASP A 171 20.30 -15.19 10.97
C ASP A 171 20.49 -14.09 9.92
N MET A 172 20.94 -12.92 10.36
CA MET A 172 21.36 -11.82 9.48
C MET A 172 22.56 -12.19 8.60
N GLY A 173 23.21 -13.31 8.94
CA GLY A 173 24.36 -13.94 8.31
C GLY A 173 24.25 -14.27 6.84
N ASP A 174 23.02 -14.33 6.31
CA ASP A 174 22.82 -14.60 4.90
C ASP A 174 23.33 -13.45 4.01
N GLY A 175 23.48 -12.20 4.48
CA GLY A 175 23.98 -11.08 3.64
C GLY A 175 23.17 -10.79 2.36
N VAL A 176 22.21 -11.67 2.04
CA VAL A 176 21.34 -11.66 0.88
C VAL A 176 20.41 -10.46 0.97
N GLN A 177 20.08 -9.92 2.15
CA GLN A 177 19.15 -8.80 2.25
C GLN A 177 19.70 -7.51 1.62
N LEU A 178 20.92 -7.08 1.97
CA LEU A 178 21.52 -5.91 1.33
C LEU A 178 21.87 -6.20 -0.13
N ALA A 179 22.41 -7.39 -0.43
CA ALA A 179 22.64 -7.81 -1.80
C ALA A 179 21.35 -7.85 -2.63
N THR A 180 20.21 -8.19 -2.02
CA THR A 180 18.88 -8.18 -2.63
C THR A 180 18.37 -6.76 -2.79
N ILE A 181 18.58 -5.87 -1.83
CA ILE A 181 18.26 -4.45 -1.97
C ILE A 181 19.08 -3.84 -3.11
N VAL A 182 20.38 -4.08 -3.14
CA VAL A 182 21.28 -3.64 -4.22
C VAL A 182 20.87 -4.26 -5.55
N LYS A 183 20.60 -5.56 -5.60
CA LYS A 183 20.10 -6.24 -6.81
C LYS A 183 18.75 -5.71 -7.26
N VAL A 184 17.82 -5.44 -6.35
CA VAL A 184 16.53 -4.79 -6.67
C VAL A 184 16.77 -3.40 -7.23
N LEU A 185 17.73 -2.66 -6.68
CA LEU A 185 18.15 -1.37 -7.20
C LEU A 185 18.82 -1.52 -8.57
N GLU A 186 19.61 -2.55 -8.86
CA GLU A 186 20.30 -2.72 -10.14
C GLU A 186 19.40 -3.31 -11.25
N ASP A 187 18.56 -4.28 -10.91
CA ASP A 187 17.77 -5.09 -11.86
C ASP A 187 16.46 -4.41 -12.31
N HIS A 188 16.07 -3.26 -11.73
CA HIS A 188 14.83 -2.58 -12.11
C HIS A 188 14.97 -1.87 -13.49
N PRO A 189 14.38 -2.38 -14.58
CA PRO A 189 14.52 -1.76 -15.90
C PRO A 189 13.80 -0.41 -15.89
N GLY A 190 14.52 0.68 -16.18
CA GLY A 190 13.98 2.04 -16.25
C GLY A 190 13.65 2.73 -14.91
N ALA A 191 14.03 2.13 -13.76
CA ALA A 191 13.89 2.75 -12.44
C ALA A 191 15.00 2.39 -11.45
N GLY A 192 15.80 1.39 -11.79
CA GLY A 192 16.95 0.97 -11.01
C GLY A 192 18.10 1.95 -11.11
N LEU A 193 19.00 1.85 -10.15
CA LEU A 193 20.37 2.35 -10.25
C LEU A 193 21.07 1.62 -11.40
N HIS A 194 20.93 2.19 -12.59
CA HIS A 194 21.74 1.80 -13.74
C HIS A 194 23.20 1.75 -13.29
N LYS A 195 23.99 0.76 -13.71
CA LYS A 195 25.44 0.73 -13.40
C LYS A 195 26.15 2.06 -13.73
N ALA A 196 25.62 2.78 -14.71
CA ALA A 196 26.01 4.15 -15.06
C ALA A 196 25.75 5.18 -13.93
N ALA A 197 24.60 5.11 -13.26
CA ALA A 197 24.27 6.00 -12.15
C ALA A 197 25.17 5.76 -10.91
N THR A 198 25.45 4.50 -10.57
CA THR A 198 26.40 4.19 -9.47
C THR A 198 27.87 4.42 -9.85
N SER A 199 28.22 4.36 -11.14
CA SER A 199 29.57 4.69 -11.60
C SER A 199 29.86 6.18 -11.64
N HIS A 200 28.83 7.02 -11.83
CA HIS A 200 28.97 8.47 -11.95
C HIS A 200 28.59 9.26 -10.69
N ASP A 201 28.11 8.60 -9.63
CA ASP A 201 27.83 9.22 -8.32
C ASP A 201 28.77 8.67 -7.23
N PRO A 202 29.90 9.35 -6.96
CA PRO A 202 30.87 8.93 -5.94
C PRO A 202 30.29 8.88 -4.52
N LEU A 203 29.32 9.75 -4.21
CA LEU A 203 28.68 9.78 -2.90
C LEU A 203 27.82 8.54 -2.71
N LEU A 204 26.99 8.21 -3.70
CA LEU A 204 26.16 7.02 -3.65
C LEU A 204 27.00 5.74 -3.54
N ARG A 205 28.08 5.62 -4.33
CA ARG A 205 29.01 4.50 -4.22
C ARG A 205 29.59 4.37 -2.82
N ARG A 206 30.00 5.49 -2.21
CA ARG A 206 30.50 5.50 -0.83
C ARG A 206 29.44 5.04 0.16
N CYS A 207 28.19 5.49 0.02
CA CYS A 207 27.09 5.07 0.89
C CYS A 207 26.78 3.58 0.76
N ILE A 208 26.77 3.03 -0.46
CA ILE A 208 26.57 1.58 -0.70
C ILE A 208 27.69 0.79 -0.03
N ALA A 209 28.96 1.15 -0.27
CA ALA A 209 30.10 0.47 0.34
C ALA A 209 30.09 0.55 1.89
N GLN A 210 29.61 1.66 2.46
CA GLN A 210 29.43 1.80 3.90
C GLN A 210 28.30 0.92 4.43
N ALA A 211 27.17 0.81 3.71
CA ALA A 211 26.08 -0.08 4.05
C ALA A 211 26.53 -1.56 4.01
N GLU A 212 27.31 -1.95 3.00
CA GLU A 212 27.87 -3.30 2.87
C GLU A 212 28.77 -3.66 4.05
N ARG A 213 29.66 -2.73 4.43
CA ARG A 213 30.52 -2.92 5.61
C ARG A 213 29.71 -3.12 6.88
N HIS A 214 28.65 -2.34 7.08
CA HIS A 214 27.81 -2.46 8.27
C HIS A 214 26.96 -3.72 8.27
N ALA A 215 26.43 -4.12 7.12
CA ALA A 215 25.70 -5.38 6.98
C ALA A 215 26.60 -6.58 7.35
N TRP A 216 27.89 -6.53 6.99
CA TRP A 216 28.85 -7.58 7.36
C TRP A 216 29.07 -7.71 8.87
N ILE A 217 29.00 -6.61 9.62
CA ILE A 217 29.14 -6.64 11.09
C ILE A 217 27.98 -7.41 11.74
N LEU A 218 26.81 -7.39 11.11
CA LEU A 218 25.62 -8.10 11.59
C LEU A 218 25.58 -9.57 11.17
N ARG A 219 26.62 -10.06 10.47
CA ARG A 219 26.65 -11.45 10.00
C ARG A 219 26.70 -12.43 11.19
N GLY A 220 25.82 -13.43 11.21
CA GLY A 220 25.75 -14.41 12.30
C GLY A 220 24.92 -13.93 13.50
N VAL A 221 24.32 -12.73 13.43
CA VAL A 221 23.45 -12.22 14.48
C VAL A 221 22.03 -12.69 14.19
N GLU A 222 21.48 -13.48 15.10
CA GLU A 222 20.06 -13.82 15.08
C GLU A 222 19.24 -12.58 15.46
N ILE A 223 18.28 -12.24 14.61
CA ILE A 223 17.29 -11.21 14.91
C ILE A 223 15.89 -11.75 14.68
N ASP A 224 14.96 -11.24 15.48
CA ASP A 224 13.54 -11.40 15.19
C ASP A 224 13.22 -10.66 13.89
N SER A 225 12.67 -11.40 12.94
CA SER A 225 12.21 -10.88 11.66
C SER A 225 10.68 -10.76 11.67
N ALA A 226 10.18 -9.74 10.97
CA ALA A 226 8.76 -9.51 10.77
C ALA A 226 8.49 -9.15 9.31
N THR A 227 7.28 -9.41 8.84
CA THR A 227 6.88 -8.97 7.51
C THR A 227 6.85 -7.44 7.46
N LEU A 228 7.50 -6.88 6.44
CA LEU A 228 7.49 -5.45 6.18
C LEU A 228 6.27 -5.06 5.34
N HIS A 229 5.66 -3.91 5.63
CA HIS A 229 4.69 -3.28 4.73
C HIS A 229 5.33 -2.85 3.39
N GLY A 230 6.65 -2.61 3.38
CA GLY A 230 7.42 -2.22 2.19
C GLY A 230 7.37 -0.71 1.86
N ASP A 231 6.22 -0.07 2.02
CA ASP A 231 6.03 1.38 1.75
C ASP A 231 5.32 2.11 2.92
N PHE A 232 5.82 1.90 4.14
CA PHE A 232 5.28 2.53 5.34
C PHE A 232 5.58 4.03 5.36
N LYS A 233 4.62 4.84 4.92
CA LYS A 233 4.74 6.31 4.88
C LYS A 233 3.41 6.99 5.21
N PRO A 234 3.40 8.26 5.65
CA PRO A 234 2.18 8.94 6.12
C PRO A 234 0.99 9.00 5.14
N THR A 235 1.19 8.77 3.84
CA THR A 235 0.09 8.73 2.87
C THR A 235 -0.62 7.38 2.81
N ASN A 236 0.00 6.34 3.38
CA ASN A 236 -0.45 4.96 3.37
C ASN A 236 -1.10 4.56 4.71
N LEU A 237 -1.34 5.55 5.58
CA LEU A 237 -2.05 5.39 6.84
C LEU A 237 -3.25 6.33 6.86
N VAL A 238 -4.43 5.80 7.11
CA VAL A 238 -5.69 6.53 7.20
C VAL A 238 -6.20 6.49 8.63
N PHE A 239 -6.50 7.66 9.19
CA PHE A 239 -7.28 7.80 10.41
C PHE A 239 -8.74 7.78 9.99
N SER A 240 -9.41 6.65 10.19
CA SER A 240 -10.78 6.45 9.75
C SER A 240 -11.77 7.29 10.56
N ASP A 241 -12.94 7.53 10.00
CA ASP A 241 -14.01 8.24 10.71
C ASP A 241 -14.55 7.45 11.92
N SER A 242 -14.42 6.11 11.89
CA SER A 242 -14.67 5.25 13.06
C SER A 242 -13.61 5.36 14.16
N GLY A 243 -12.52 6.08 13.91
CA GLY A 243 -11.43 6.26 14.86
C GLY A 243 -10.34 5.19 14.79
N ALA A 244 -10.38 4.23 13.87
CA ALA A 244 -9.30 3.28 13.64
C ALA A 244 -8.13 3.89 12.84
N ILE A 245 -6.95 3.29 12.94
CA ILE A 245 -5.83 3.50 12.01
C ILE A 245 -5.83 2.34 11.02
N VAL A 246 -5.89 2.68 9.74
CA VAL A 246 -5.95 1.71 8.65
C VAL A 246 -4.72 1.87 7.76
N GLY A 247 -3.94 0.79 7.63
CA GLY A 247 -2.83 0.74 6.67
C GLY A 247 -3.34 0.34 5.30
N ILE A 248 -2.88 1.05 4.27
CA ILE A 248 -3.27 0.85 2.87
C ILE A 248 -2.02 0.79 1.99
N ASP A 249 -2.20 0.24 0.78
CA ASP A 249 -1.15 0.08 -0.25
C ASP A 249 -0.07 -0.93 0.16
#